data_AF-A0A0N0D1C8-F1
#
_entry.id   AF-A0A0N0D1C8-F1
#
_cell.length_a   1.000
_cell.length_b   1.000
_cell.length_c   1.000
_cell.angle_alpha   90.00
_cell.angle_beta   90.00
_cell.angle_gamma   90.00
#
_symmetry.space_group_name_H-M   'P 1'
#
loop_
_entity.id
_entity.type
_entity.pdbx_description
1 polymer ?
#
loop_
_entity_poly.entity_id
_entity_poly.type
_entity_poly.pdbx_seq_one_letter_code
_entity_poly.pdbx_strand_id
1 'polypeptide(L)'
;MNYNKLSNRIKHFWEKWEYFRNRIHNRFSNEVFAENALSHVLEHVSKNNWKAINTKRQFKTERELSNFLFIVVNNACTDYCRTIYGKKTIPEWIKQLGDIWISVYKKLFFEGESPGDVLDYFKTVFNHSELNAVEEAIHGIISKYKTSGGKENVIDNSETELDNFLKGKQDFIDLEKLEFIKLIIGEGDETPGVFAKRPIMKQIEKYKEITRLSESEHLFVKQIIHSKLTKKKSGEIIGLNKEQSRYLYDKIIKNKENALCKTNLYDEIKKYFTTH
;
A
#
# COMPACT_ATOMS: atom_id res chain seq x y z
N MET A 1 -36.14 -5.43 36.24
CA MET A 1 -35.25 -5.61 35.06
C MET A 1 -35.55 -7.02 34.51
N ASN A 2 -35.96 -7.19 33.25
CA ASN A 2 -36.28 -8.54 32.73
C ASN A 2 -35.00 -9.22 32.24
N TYR A 3 -34.31 -9.91 33.16
CA TYR A 3 -33.02 -10.56 32.91
C TYR A 3 -33.05 -11.54 31.73
N ASN A 4 -34.18 -12.24 31.54
CA ASN A 4 -34.34 -13.20 30.44
C ASN A 4 -34.29 -12.53 29.06
N LYS A 5 -34.91 -11.34 28.91
CA LYS A 5 -34.88 -10.61 27.62
C LYS A 5 -33.48 -10.11 27.27
N LEU A 6 -32.74 -9.64 28.27
CA LEU A 6 -31.37 -9.18 28.06
C LEU A 6 -30.46 -10.36 27.71
N SER A 7 -30.55 -11.46 28.44
CA SER A 7 -29.80 -12.69 28.17
C SER A 7 -30.03 -13.19 26.74
N ASN A 8 -31.27 -13.23 26.27
CA ASN A 8 -31.58 -13.64 24.90
C ASN A 8 -30.99 -12.71 23.83
N ARG A 9 -30.93 -11.39 24.08
CA ARG A 9 -30.32 -10.42 23.15
C ARG A 9 -28.80 -10.55 23.10
N ILE A 10 -28.17 -10.82 24.25
CA ILE A 10 -26.74 -11.12 24.34
C ILE A 10 -26.44 -12.40 23.57
N LYS A 11 -27.24 -13.44 23.80
CA LYS A 11 -27.13 -14.72 23.09
C LYS A 11 -27.24 -14.52 21.58
N HIS A 12 -28.24 -13.77 21.11
CA HIS A 12 -28.44 -13.48 19.69
C HIS A 12 -27.26 -12.72 19.07
N PHE A 13 -26.64 -11.80 19.82
CA PHE A 13 -25.43 -11.13 19.36
C PHE A 13 -24.28 -12.11 19.16
N TRP A 14 -24.05 -13.01 20.12
CA TRP A 14 -23.01 -14.03 20.02
C TRP A 14 -23.28 -15.06 18.92
N GLU A 15 -24.55 -15.45 18.71
CA GLU A 15 -24.97 -16.30 17.59
C GLU A 15 -24.68 -15.64 16.22
N LYS A 16 -24.58 -14.31 16.17
CA LYS A 16 -24.22 -13.54 14.97
C LYS A 16 -22.77 -13.04 14.98
N TRP A 17 -21.96 -13.42 15.97
CA TRP A 17 -20.63 -12.85 16.14
C TRP A 17 -19.72 -13.09 14.94
N GLU A 18 -19.66 -14.32 14.42
CA GLU A 18 -18.84 -14.64 13.24
C GLU A 18 -19.27 -13.85 12.00
N TYR A 19 -20.57 -13.57 11.85
CA TYR A 19 -21.05 -12.72 10.77
C TYR A 19 -20.53 -11.28 10.90
N PHE A 20 -20.54 -10.71 12.11
CA PHE A 20 -20.00 -9.38 12.36
C PHE A 20 -18.48 -9.36 12.20
N ARG A 21 -17.78 -10.40 12.66
CA ARG A 21 -16.34 -10.57 12.49
C ARG A 21 -15.95 -10.55 11.03
N ASN A 22 -16.54 -11.42 10.22
CA ASN A 22 -16.28 -11.48 8.79
C ASN A 22 -16.60 -10.14 8.10
N ARG A 23 -17.66 -9.45 8.51
CA ARG A 23 -18.00 -8.13 7.98
C ARG A 23 -16.95 -7.06 8.30
N ILE A 24 -16.34 -7.12 9.49
CA ILE A 24 -15.29 -6.18 9.89
C ILE A 24 -14.00 -6.47 9.13
N HIS A 25 -13.61 -7.73 8.99
CA HIS A 25 -12.46 -8.11 8.15
C HIS A 25 -12.69 -7.79 6.66
N ASN A 26 -13.91 -7.92 6.16
CA ASN A 26 -14.23 -7.50 4.79
C ASN A 26 -14.28 -5.98 4.64
N ARG A 27 -14.43 -5.25 5.74
CA ARG A 27 -14.48 -3.78 5.72
C ARG A 27 -13.09 -3.17 5.67
N PHE A 28 -12.12 -3.76 6.37
CA PHE A 28 -10.76 -3.25 6.50
C PHE A 28 -9.76 -4.23 5.87
N SER A 29 -8.99 -3.77 4.89
CA SER A 29 -7.96 -4.59 4.21
C SER A 29 -6.85 -5.07 5.15
N ASN A 30 -6.50 -4.26 6.16
CA ASN A 30 -5.43 -4.57 7.10
C ASN A 30 -5.95 -5.44 8.27
N GLU A 31 -5.42 -6.66 8.40
CA GLU A 31 -5.84 -7.63 9.43
C GLU A 31 -5.65 -7.10 10.86
N VAL A 32 -4.53 -6.43 11.14
CA VAL A 32 -4.25 -5.84 12.46
C VAL A 32 -5.25 -4.72 12.77
N PHE A 33 -5.58 -3.90 11.77
CA PHE A 33 -6.58 -2.84 11.91
C PHE A 33 -7.98 -3.42 12.14
N ALA A 34 -8.33 -4.49 11.44
CA ALA A 34 -9.59 -5.21 11.63
C ALA A 34 -9.72 -5.80 13.05
N GLU A 35 -8.67 -6.43 13.58
CA GLU A 35 -8.64 -6.99 14.94
C GLU A 35 -8.72 -5.91 16.03
N ASN A 36 -8.08 -4.76 15.81
CA ASN A 36 -8.23 -3.62 16.71
C ASN A 36 -9.65 -3.03 16.66
N ALA A 37 -10.24 -2.93 15.47
CA ALA A 37 -11.63 -2.50 15.30
C ALA A 37 -12.61 -3.48 15.97
N LEU A 38 -12.37 -4.79 15.86
CA LEU A 38 -13.15 -5.83 16.56
C LEU A 38 -13.11 -5.65 18.07
N SER A 39 -11.91 -5.45 18.61
CA SER A 39 -11.71 -5.18 20.04
C SER A 39 -12.46 -3.91 20.46
N HIS A 40 -12.38 -2.85 19.67
CA HIS A 40 -13.13 -1.62 19.92
C HIS A 40 -14.65 -1.82 19.88
N VAL A 41 -15.18 -2.62 18.94
CA VAL A 41 -16.61 -2.95 18.87
C VAL A 41 -17.06 -3.71 20.11
N LEU A 42 -16.31 -4.71 20.56
CA LEU A 42 -16.61 -5.47 21.78
C LEU A 42 -16.61 -4.57 23.02
N GLU A 43 -15.61 -3.69 23.13
CA GLU A 43 -15.56 -2.68 24.18
C GLU A 43 -16.74 -1.71 24.10
N HIS A 44 -17.10 -1.24 22.90
CA HIS A 44 -18.20 -0.30 22.72
C HIS A 44 -19.54 -0.92 23.11
N VAL A 45 -19.79 -2.15 22.66
CA VAL A 45 -21.01 -2.90 22.99
C VAL A 45 -21.09 -3.24 24.49
N SER A 46 -19.95 -3.54 25.12
CA SER A 46 -19.89 -3.81 26.56
C SER A 46 -19.99 -2.55 27.44
N LYS A 47 -19.23 -1.49 27.14
CA LYS A 47 -19.14 -0.23 27.93
C LYS A 47 -20.41 0.60 27.91
N ASN A 48 -21.05 0.80 26.76
CA ASN A 48 -22.31 1.57 26.69
C ASN A 48 -23.53 0.79 27.23
N ASN A 49 -23.25 -0.37 27.83
CA ASN A 49 -24.17 -1.39 28.26
C ASN A 49 -25.06 -1.84 27.10
N TRP A 50 -25.43 -3.10 27.14
CA TRP A 50 -26.64 -3.60 26.51
C TRP A 50 -27.90 -2.76 26.80
N LYS A 51 -27.84 -1.72 27.65
CA LYS A 51 -28.83 -0.66 27.83
C LYS A 51 -29.39 -0.13 26.52
N ALA A 52 -28.61 0.25 25.49
CA ALA A 52 -29.21 0.72 24.22
C ALA A 52 -30.00 -0.38 23.49
N ILE A 53 -29.45 -1.60 23.51
CA ILE A 53 -30.11 -2.81 23.02
C ILE A 53 -31.34 -3.14 23.87
N ASN A 54 -31.39 -2.75 25.15
CA ASN A 54 -32.44 -3.06 26.12
C ASN A 54 -33.54 -1.97 26.21
N THR A 55 -33.18 -0.69 26.02
CA THR A 55 -34.09 0.47 26.07
C THR A 55 -34.99 0.54 24.85
N LYS A 56 -34.54 0.04 23.69
CA LYS A 56 -35.45 -0.30 22.60
C LYS A 56 -36.29 -1.52 23.00
N ARG A 57 -37.38 -1.24 23.73
CA ARG A 57 -38.37 -2.21 24.23
C ARG A 57 -39.19 -2.88 23.11
N GLN A 58 -38.94 -2.55 21.85
CA GLN A 58 -39.88 -2.80 20.74
C GLN A 58 -39.31 -3.56 19.55
N PHE A 59 -38.21 -4.33 19.70
CA PHE A 59 -37.90 -5.32 18.66
C PHE A 59 -39.01 -6.39 18.69
N LYS A 60 -39.90 -6.33 17.71
CA LYS A 60 -41.00 -7.27 17.50
C LYS A 60 -40.48 -8.57 16.88
N THR A 61 -39.35 -8.50 16.18
CA THR A 61 -38.74 -9.66 15.50
C THR A 61 -37.22 -9.72 15.70
N GLU A 62 -36.65 -10.92 15.55
CA GLU A 62 -35.20 -11.13 15.54
C GLU A 62 -34.51 -10.38 14.39
N ARG A 63 -35.19 -10.21 13.25
CA ARG A 63 -34.67 -9.46 12.11
C ARG A 63 -34.45 -8.00 12.46
N GLU A 64 -35.38 -7.38 13.18
CA GLU A 64 -35.22 -5.99 13.65
C GLU A 64 -34.06 -5.85 14.65
N LEU A 65 -33.89 -6.84 15.53
CA LEU A 65 -32.75 -6.89 16.44
C LEU A 65 -31.42 -7.03 15.68
N SER A 66 -31.33 -7.95 14.71
CA SER A 66 -30.15 -8.12 13.86
C SER A 66 -29.80 -6.86 13.08
N ASN A 67 -30.79 -6.20 12.47
CA ASN A 67 -30.56 -4.94 11.77
C ASN A 67 -30.05 -3.84 12.72
N PHE A 68 -30.60 -3.78 13.94
CA PHE A 68 -30.11 -2.85 14.94
C PHE A 68 -28.67 -3.14 15.37
N LEU A 69 -28.35 -4.40 15.65
CA LEU A 69 -26.98 -4.81 16.00
C LEU A 69 -25.99 -4.49 14.87
N PHE A 70 -26.39 -4.70 13.62
CA PHE A 70 -25.60 -4.31 12.45
C PHE A 70 -25.30 -2.82 12.42
N ILE A 71 -26.30 -1.96 12.69
CA ILE A 71 -26.10 -0.50 12.80
C ILE A 71 -25.14 -0.18 13.94
N VAL A 72 -25.29 -0.82 15.11
CA VAL A 72 -24.40 -0.60 16.27
C VAL A 72 -22.95 -0.96 15.94
N VAL A 73 -22.71 -2.12 15.33
CA VAL A 73 -21.38 -2.57 14.92
C VAL A 73 -20.76 -1.60 13.92
N ASN A 74 -21.50 -1.20 12.88
CA ASN A 74 -20.98 -0.26 11.88
C ASN A 74 -20.67 1.13 12.45
N ASN A 75 -21.49 1.61 13.38
CA ASN A 75 -21.26 2.87 14.08
C ASN A 75 -20.00 2.77 14.96
N ALA A 76 -19.84 1.68 15.71
CA ALA A 76 -18.65 1.46 16.53
C ALA A 76 -17.37 1.36 15.68
N CYS A 77 -17.39 0.69 14.53
CA CYS A 77 -16.26 0.71 13.59
C CYS A 77 -15.98 2.13 13.05
N THR A 78 -17.03 2.91 12.79
CA THR A 78 -16.88 4.31 12.34
C THR A 78 -16.31 5.20 13.44
N ASP A 79 -16.70 4.95 14.69
CA ASP A 79 -16.16 5.66 15.85
C ASP A 79 -14.70 5.28 16.09
N TYR A 80 -14.33 4.01 15.95
CA TYR A 80 -12.93 3.56 15.95
C TYR A 80 -12.12 4.33 14.90
N CYS A 81 -12.59 4.36 13.65
CA CYS A 81 -11.97 5.13 12.58
C CYS A 81 -11.80 6.62 12.94
N ARG A 82 -12.80 7.23 13.59
CA ARG A 82 -12.72 8.63 14.05
C ARG A 82 -11.70 8.84 15.17
N THR A 83 -11.44 7.84 16.00
CA THR A 83 -10.39 7.94 17.03
C THR A 83 -9.00 7.97 16.43
N ILE A 84 -8.79 7.29 15.30
CA ILE A 84 -7.50 7.24 14.61
C ILE A 84 -7.33 8.41 13.64
N TYR A 85 -8.32 8.65 12.77
CA TYR A 85 -8.22 9.60 11.65
C TYR A 85 -8.94 10.94 11.89
N GLY A 86 -9.60 11.08 13.05
CA GLY A 86 -10.38 12.26 13.40
C GLY A 86 -11.77 12.30 12.75
N LYS A 87 -12.54 13.33 13.13
CA LYS A 87 -13.87 13.58 12.56
C LYS A 87 -13.73 14.34 11.24
N LYS A 88 -13.68 13.61 10.13
CA LYS A 88 -13.70 14.21 8.79
C LYS A 88 -15.13 14.38 8.31
N THR A 89 -15.37 15.45 7.54
CA THR A 89 -16.61 15.65 6.78
C THR A 89 -16.34 15.30 5.33
N ILE A 90 -17.38 14.80 4.64
CA ILE A 90 -17.31 14.58 3.19
C ILE A 90 -17.45 15.95 2.52
N PRO A 91 -16.47 16.40 1.73
CA PRO A 91 -16.54 17.65 0.99
C PRO A 91 -17.76 17.69 0.08
N GLU A 92 -18.37 18.87 -0.07
CA GLU A 92 -19.59 19.03 -0.86
C GLU A 92 -19.39 18.66 -2.33
N TRP A 93 -18.20 18.96 -2.87
CA TRP A 93 -17.84 18.61 -4.24
C TRP A 93 -17.79 17.08 -4.48
N ILE A 94 -17.54 16.26 -3.45
CA ILE A 94 -17.59 14.78 -3.58
C ILE A 94 -19.03 14.31 -3.59
N LYS A 95 -19.89 14.92 -2.77
CA LYS A 95 -21.32 14.55 -2.73
C LYS A 95 -22.01 14.81 -4.07
N GLN A 96 -21.63 15.90 -4.75
CA GLN A 96 -22.16 16.26 -6.07
C GLN A 96 -21.80 15.26 -7.17
N LEU A 97 -20.75 14.47 -6.98
CA LEU A 97 -20.27 13.47 -7.95
C LEU A 97 -20.90 12.07 -7.75
N GLY A 98 -21.70 11.89 -6.70
CA GLY A 98 -22.51 10.69 -6.48
C GLY A 98 -21.92 9.65 -5.50
N ASP A 99 -22.64 8.54 -5.35
CA ASP A 99 -22.41 7.57 -4.26
C ASP A 99 -21.08 6.81 -4.37
N ILE A 100 -20.59 6.57 -5.59
CA ILE A 100 -19.29 5.92 -5.81
C ILE A 100 -18.18 6.79 -5.23
N TRP A 101 -18.16 8.08 -5.55
CA TRP A 101 -17.17 9.05 -5.05
C TRP A 101 -17.22 9.17 -3.54
N ILE A 102 -18.42 9.20 -2.96
CA ILE A 102 -18.61 9.20 -1.50
C ILE A 102 -18.02 7.94 -0.87
N SER A 103 -18.24 6.78 -1.48
CA SER A 103 -17.78 5.49 -0.96
C SER A 103 -16.26 5.38 -1.02
N VAL A 104 -15.66 5.73 -2.16
CA VAL A 104 -14.20 5.81 -2.33
C VAL A 104 -13.57 6.76 -1.32
N TYR A 105 -14.15 7.96 -1.14
CA TYR A 105 -13.63 8.93 -0.18
C TYR A 105 -13.66 8.42 1.26
N LYS A 106 -14.73 7.72 1.66
CA LYS A 106 -14.81 7.11 2.99
C LYS A 106 -13.70 6.06 3.17
N LYS A 107 -13.49 5.15 2.21
CA LYS A 107 -12.44 4.14 2.35
C LYS A 107 -11.05 4.76 2.46
N LEU A 108 -10.72 5.71 1.57
CA LEU A 108 -9.43 6.38 1.57
C LEU A 108 -9.18 7.20 2.86
N PHE A 109 -10.14 8.03 3.28
CA PHE A 109 -9.87 9.06 4.30
C PHE A 109 -10.48 8.78 5.66
N PHE A 110 -11.56 8.00 5.72
CA PHE A 110 -12.21 7.64 6.97
C PHE A 110 -11.69 6.29 7.45
N GLU A 111 -11.44 5.35 6.54
CA GLU A 111 -10.93 4.01 6.89
C GLU A 111 -9.41 3.91 6.72
N GLY A 112 -8.80 4.89 6.04
CA GLY A 112 -7.33 4.97 5.88
C GLY A 112 -6.76 3.92 4.94
N GLU A 113 -7.58 3.38 4.03
CA GLU A 113 -7.16 2.36 3.09
C GLU A 113 -6.29 2.93 1.97
N SER A 114 -5.39 2.09 1.45
CA SER A 114 -4.57 2.44 0.31
C SER A 114 -5.42 2.53 -0.97
N PRO A 115 -5.01 3.33 -1.97
CA PRO A 115 -5.68 3.37 -3.26
C PRO A 115 -5.83 1.99 -3.92
N GLY A 116 -4.81 1.14 -3.79
CA GLY A 116 -4.82 -0.23 -4.30
C GLY A 116 -5.86 -1.10 -3.59
N ASP A 117 -5.88 -1.07 -2.26
CA ASP A 117 -6.83 -1.83 -1.44
C ASP A 117 -8.28 -1.40 -1.73
N VAL A 118 -8.51 -0.10 -1.91
CA VAL A 118 -9.84 0.43 -2.27
C VAL A 118 -10.27 -0.10 -3.63
N LEU A 119 -9.38 -0.12 -4.63
CA LEU A 119 -9.71 -0.68 -5.94
C LEU A 119 -10.00 -2.18 -5.84
N ASP A 120 -9.15 -2.93 -5.13
CA ASP A 120 -9.32 -4.38 -4.96
C ASP A 120 -10.62 -4.72 -4.22
N TYR A 121 -10.98 -3.94 -3.22
CA TYR A 121 -12.29 -4.04 -2.58
C TYR A 121 -13.42 -3.87 -3.61
N PHE A 122 -13.39 -2.82 -4.42
CA PHE A 122 -14.45 -2.56 -5.39
C PHE A 122 -14.49 -3.54 -6.55
N LYS A 123 -13.36 -4.17 -6.93
CA LYS A 123 -13.32 -5.29 -7.89
C LYS A 123 -14.18 -6.47 -7.45
N THR A 124 -14.33 -6.69 -6.14
CA THR A 124 -15.18 -7.77 -5.62
C THR A 124 -16.68 -7.43 -5.61
N VAL A 125 -17.02 -6.14 -5.70
CA VAL A 125 -18.40 -5.64 -5.50
C VAL A 125 -19.04 -5.16 -6.79
N PHE A 126 -18.27 -4.59 -7.72
CA PHE A 126 -18.77 -3.90 -8.91
C PHE A 126 -18.39 -4.57 -10.22
N ASN A 127 -19.14 -4.23 -11.28
CA ASN A 127 -18.85 -4.69 -12.64
C ASN A 127 -17.75 -3.83 -13.30
N HIS A 128 -17.14 -4.34 -14.38
CA HIS A 128 -16.00 -3.69 -15.05
C HIS A 128 -16.26 -2.22 -15.47
N SER A 129 -17.49 -1.88 -15.87
CA SER A 129 -17.86 -0.50 -16.23
C SER A 129 -17.86 0.47 -15.04
N GLU A 130 -18.16 -0.01 -13.84
CA GLU A 130 -18.19 0.80 -12.62
C GLU A 130 -16.79 0.93 -12.00
N LEU A 131 -15.88 -0.01 -12.28
CA LEU A 131 -14.50 0.07 -11.83
C LEU A 131 -13.74 1.26 -12.41
N ASN A 132 -13.97 1.60 -13.68
CA ASN A 132 -13.38 2.81 -14.27
C ASN A 132 -13.81 4.07 -13.50
N ALA A 133 -15.07 4.15 -13.08
CA ALA A 133 -15.56 5.27 -12.28
C ALA A 133 -14.95 5.28 -10.87
N VAL A 134 -14.62 4.12 -10.30
CA VAL A 134 -13.89 4.00 -9.04
C VAL A 134 -12.45 4.50 -9.19
N GLU A 135 -11.75 4.09 -10.25
CA GLU A 135 -10.38 4.56 -10.56
C GLU A 135 -10.35 6.07 -10.76
N GLU A 136 -11.27 6.60 -11.57
CA GLU A 136 -11.44 8.05 -11.77
C GLU A 136 -11.71 8.79 -10.45
N ALA A 137 -12.56 8.23 -9.59
CA ALA A 137 -12.84 8.79 -8.28
C ALA A 137 -11.60 8.80 -7.39
N ILE A 138 -10.83 7.71 -7.33
CA ILE A 138 -9.58 7.62 -6.56
C ILE A 138 -8.61 8.73 -7.04
N HIS A 139 -8.37 8.82 -8.34
CA HIS A 139 -7.46 9.81 -8.92
C HIS A 139 -7.92 11.25 -8.68
N GLY A 140 -9.20 11.53 -8.95
CA GLY A 140 -9.78 12.86 -8.79
C GLY A 140 -9.77 13.32 -7.34
N ILE A 141 -10.05 12.42 -6.40
CA ILE A 141 -10.00 12.72 -4.97
C ILE A 141 -8.59 13.05 -4.53
N ILE A 142 -7.61 12.20 -4.85
CA ILE A 142 -6.28 12.39 -4.30
C ILE A 142 -5.58 13.60 -4.92
N SER A 143 -5.72 13.80 -6.23
CA SER A 143 -5.17 14.98 -6.92
C SER A 143 -5.65 16.27 -6.26
N LYS A 144 -6.98 16.39 -6.04
CA LYS A 144 -7.59 17.59 -5.47
C LYS A 144 -7.25 17.78 -3.99
N TYR A 145 -7.14 16.69 -3.23
CA TYR A 145 -6.79 16.75 -1.81
C TYR A 145 -5.33 17.20 -1.60
N LYS A 146 -4.37 16.70 -2.42
CA LYS A 146 -2.97 17.14 -2.39
C LYS A 146 -2.82 18.64 -2.69
N THR A 147 -3.55 19.16 -3.67
CA THR A 147 -3.50 20.59 -4.01
C THR A 147 -4.11 21.50 -2.94
N SER A 148 -5.06 21.00 -2.15
CA SER A 148 -5.81 21.80 -1.15
C SER A 148 -5.12 21.98 0.20
N GLY A 149 -3.86 21.54 0.38
CA GLY A 149 -3.10 21.76 1.62
C GLY A 149 -3.69 21.04 2.85
N GLY A 150 -4.40 19.93 2.64
CA GLY A 150 -4.92 19.12 3.74
C GLY A 150 -3.78 18.63 4.63
N LYS A 151 -3.81 19.00 5.92
CA LYS A 151 -2.78 18.66 6.93
C LYS A 151 -2.38 17.18 6.84
N GLU A 152 -1.06 16.95 6.79
CA GLU A 152 -0.27 15.74 6.49
C GLU A 152 -0.61 14.43 7.25
N ASN A 153 -1.59 14.39 8.14
CA ASN A 153 -1.66 13.32 9.14
C ASN A 153 -2.37 12.01 8.72
N VAL A 154 -2.72 11.77 7.45
CA VAL A 154 -3.51 10.56 7.13
C VAL A 154 -2.91 9.62 6.09
N ILE A 155 -1.81 9.94 5.42
CA ILE A 155 -1.25 8.95 4.49
C ILE A 155 0.27 8.97 4.39
N ASP A 156 0.93 8.68 5.50
CA ASP A 156 2.39 8.49 5.54
C ASP A 156 2.83 7.16 4.87
N ASN A 157 1.87 6.30 4.48
CA ASN A 157 2.13 5.07 3.70
C ASN A 157 1.61 5.11 2.24
N SER A 158 0.74 6.05 1.82
CA SER A 158 0.16 6.01 0.46
C SER A 158 0.86 6.84 -0.60
N GLU A 159 1.87 7.66 -0.28
CA GLU A 159 2.67 8.24 -1.37
C GLU A 159 3.33 7.12 -2.17
N THR A 160 3.82 6.08 -1.50
CA THR A 160 4.41 4.89 -2.12
C THR A 160 3.38 4.03 -2.89
N GLU A 161 2.16 3.85 -2.39
CA GLU A 161 1.15 2.97 -3.01
C GLU A 161 0.33 3.67 -4.11
N LEU A 162 0.09 4.97 -4.00
CA LEU A 162 -0.56 5.75 -5.06
C LEU A 162 0.36 5.95 -6.27
N ASP A 163 1.66 6.15 -6.03
CA ASP A 163 2.66 6.20 -7.10
C ASP A 163 2.82 4.84 -7.79
N ASN A 164 2.53 3.73 -7.11
CA ASN A 164 2.44 2.39 -7.72
C ASN A 164 1.12 2.17 -8.47
N PHE A 165 0.01 2.77 -8.04
CA PHE A 165 -1.28 2.68 -8.71
C PHE A 165 -1.34 3.48 -10.03
N LEU A 166 -0.74 4.68 -10.05
CA LEU A 166 -0.61 5.52 -11.25
C LEU A 166 0.29 4.88 -12.34
N LYS A 167 0.99 3.78 -12.02
CA LYS A 167 1.94 3.12 -12.91
C LYS A 167 1.38 1.99 -13.78
N GLY A 168 0.09 1.62 -13.75
CA GLY A 168 -0.43 0.48 -14.53
C GLY A 168 -0.10 0.45 -16.04
N LYS A 169 0.18 1.61 -16.67
CA LYS A 169 0.70 1.72 -18.06
C LYS A 169 2.21 1.97 -18.14
N GLN A 170 2.78 2.49 -17.06
CA GLN A 170 4.20 2.73 -16.80
C GLN A 170 4.91 1.44 -16.34
N ASP A 171 4.19 0.42 -15.87
CA ASP A 171 4.69 -0.81 -15.26
C ASP A 171 5.39 -1.74 -16.25
N PHE A 172 5.01 -1.72 -17.53
CA PHE A 172 5.75 -2.44 -18.57
C PHE A 172 7.11 -1.77 -18.82
N ILE A 173 7.12 -0.44 -18.83
CA ILE A 173 8.33 0.38 -18.97
C ILE A 173 9.19 0.29 -17.69
N ASP A 174 8.58 0.15 -16.51
CA ASP A 174 9.26 0.10 -15.22
C ASP A 174 9.76 -1.32 -14.86
N LEU A 175 9.08 -2.38 -15.30
CA LEU A 175 9.60 -3.76 -15.31
C LEU A 175 10.78 -3.88 -16.28
N GLU A 176 10.67 -3.32 -17.49
CA GLU A 176 11.80 -3.25 -18.42
C GLU A 176 12.96 -2.44 -17.81
N LYS A 177 12.71 -1.29 -17.18
CA LYS A 177 13.75 -0.52 -16.46
C LYS A 177 14.35 -1.30 -15.29
N LEU A 178 13.56 -2.02 -14.51
CA LEU A 178 14.02 -2.81 -13.39
C LEU A 178 14.86 -4.01 -13.86
N GLU A 179 14.45 -4.70 -14.92
CA GLU A 179 15.27 -5.73 -15.57
C GLU A 179 16.55 -5.13 -16.14
N PHE A 180 16.48 -3.94 -16.75
CA PHE A 180 17.64 -3.24 -17.28
C PHE A 180 18.62 -2.83 -16.16
N ILE A 181 18.11 -2.33 -15.04
CA ILE A 181 18.90 -1.99 -13.86
C ILE A 181 19.53 -3.24 -13.24
N LYS A 182 18.78 -4.35 -13.09
CA LYS A 182 19.31 -5.65 -12.65
C LYS A 182 20.42 -6.16 -13.58
N LEU A 183 20.26 -5.96 -14.89
CA LEU A 183 21.26 -6.30 -15.89
C LEU A 183 22.54 -5.47 -15.75
N ILE A 184 22.43 -4.16 -15.50
CA ILE A 184 23.59 -3.25 -15.27
C ILE A 184 24.29 -3.58 -13.95
N ILE A 185 23.53 -3.91 -12.90
CA ILE A 185 24.07 -4.23 -11.57
C ILE A 185 24.74 -5.62 -11.56
N GLY A 186 24.36 -6.51 -12.49
CA GLY A 186 24.95 -7.83 -12.65
C GLY A 186 24.23 -8.92 -11.82
N GLU A 187 22.97 -8.68 -11.44
CA GLU A 187 22.17 -9.60 -10.59
C GLU A 187 21.32 -10.60 -11.38
N GLY A 188 21.51 -10.69 -12.70
CA GLY A 188 20.88 -11.70 -13.54
C GLY A 188 21.94 -12.54 -14.25
N ASP A 189 21.95 -13.84 -13.97
CA ASP A 189 22.83 -14.83 -14.62
C ASP A 189 22.40 -15.11 -16.07
N GLU A 190 21.17 -14.76 -16.43
CA GLU A 190 20.61 -14.95 -17.77
C GLU A 190 20.21 -13.60 -18.37
N THR A 191 20.64 -13.34 -19.61
CA THR A 191 20.08 -12.23 -20.39
C THR A 191 18.66 -12.63 -20.77
N PRO A 192 17.61 -11.88 -20.34
CA PRO A 192 16.25 -12.22 -20.75
C PRO A 192 16.18 -12.21 -22.27
N GLY A 193 15.60 -13.26 -22.87
CA GLY A 193 15.57 -13.47 -24.34
C GLY A 193 14.98 -12.30 -25.14
N VAL A 194 14.25 -11.40 -24.47
CA VAL A 194 13.65 -10.17 -25.02
C VAL A 194 14.72 -9.11 -25.39
N PHE A 195 15.89 -9.12 -24.74
CA PHE A 195 16.95 -8.13 -24.96
C PHE A 195 18.09 -8.60 -25.85
N ALA A 196 18.30 -9.92 -25.99
CA ALA A 196 19.47 -10.52 -26.65
C ALA A 196 19.75 -10.03 -28.09
N LYS A 197 18.75 -9.52 -28.81
CA LYS A 197 18.89 -9.03 -30.19
C LYS A 197 19.08 -7.51 -30.31
N ARG A 198 19.11 -6.75 -29.21
CA ARG A 198 19.06 -5.29 -29.24
C ARG A 198 20.46 -4.65 -29.29
N PRO A 199 20.68 -3.53 -30.02
CA PRO A 199 21.98 -2.87 -30.12
C PRO A 199 22.60 -2.45 -28.78
N ILE A 200 21.75 -2.10 -27.81
CA ILE A 200 22.17 -1.66 -26.47
C ILE A 200 22.90 -2.76 -25.67
N MET A 201 22.66 -4.03 -25.98
CA MET A 201 23.29 -5.16 -25.28
C MET A 201 24.80 -5.16 -25.41
N LYS A 202 25.33 -4.81 -26.59
CA LYS A 202 26.79 -4.72 -26.80
C LYS A 202 27.44 -3.70 -25.87
N GLN A 203 26.76 -2.59 -25.58
CA GLN A 203 27.26 -1.56 -24.66
C GLN A 203 27.12 -1.98 -23.19
N ILE A 204 26.09 -2.76 -22.86
CA ILE A 204 25.92 -3.34 -21.51
C ILE A 204 27.00 -4.40 -21.25
N GLU A 205 27.29 -5.28 -22.21
CA GLU A 205 28.36 -6.27 -22.09
C GLU A 205 29.72 -5.59 -21.90
N LYS A 206 30.04 -4.59 -22.73
CA LYS A 206 31.25 -3.78 -22.58
C LYS A 206 31.31 -3.07 -21.22
N TYR A 207 30.17 -2.60 -20.71
CA TYR A 207 30.08 -1.99 -19.38
C TYR A 207 30.30 -3.02 -18.26
N LYS A 208 29.74 -4.22 -18.38
CA LYS A 208 29.97 -5.33 -17.44
C LYS A 208 31.43 -5.74 -17.39
N GLU A 209 32.10 -5.81 -18.54
CA GLU A 209 33.54 -6.13 -18.62
C GLU A 209 34.39 -5.09 -17.89
N ILE A 210 34.13 -3.80 -18.10
CA ILE A 210 34.89 -2.70 -17.46
C ILE A 210 34.58 -2.63 -15.96
N THR A 211 33.36 -2.96 -15.54
CA THR A 211 32.89 -2.78 -14.16
C THR A 211 32.82 -4.07 -13.36
N ARG A 212 33.54 -5.10 -13.81
CA ARG A 212 33.65 -6.38 -13.12
C ARG A 212 34.23 -6.15 -11.73
N LEU A 213 33.43 -6.46 -10.72
CA LEU A 213 33.81 -6.37 -9.32
C LEU A 213 34.44 -7.70 -8.88
N SER A 214 35.35 -7.65 -7.90
CA SER A 214 35.75 -8.87 -7.19
C SER A 214 34.56 -9.46 -6.40
N GLU A 215 34.64 -10.73 -5.99
CA GLU A 215 33.59 -11.35 -5.18
C GLU A 215 33.34 -10.58 -3.87
N SER A 216 34.40 -10.08 -3.24
CA SER A 216 34.30 -9.27 -2.02
C SER A 216 33.68 -7.89 -2.25
N GLU A 217 34.02 -7.23 -3.37
CA GLU A 217 33.41 -5.96 -3.79
C GLU A 217 31.93 -6.15 -4.13
N HIS A 218 31.58 -7.25 -4.79
CA HIS A 218 30.20 -7.60 -5.13
C HIS A 218 29.36 -7.84 -3.87
N LEU A 219 29.88 -8.65 -2.92
CA LEU A 219 29.22 -8.87 -1.64
C LEU A 219 29.02 -7.55 -0.88
N PHE A 220 30.03 -6.68 -0.86
CA PHE A 220 29.95 -5.37 -0.21
C PHE A 220 28.82 -4.50 -0.78
N VAL A 221 28.72 -4.39 -2.11
CA VAL A 221 27.65 -3.62 -2.79
C VAL A 221 26.29 -4.25 -2.53
N LYS A 222 26.17 -5.58 -2.62
CA LYS A 222 24.92 -6.31 -2.39
C LYS A 222 24.36 -6.05 -1.00
N GLN A 223 25.20 -6.04 0.03
CA GLN A 223 24.78 -5.75 1.41
C GLN A 223 24.26 -4.31 1.59
N ILE A 224 24.82 -3.35 0.86
CA ILE A 224 24.35 -1.95 0.91
C ILE A 224 22.99 -1.82 0.24
N ILE A 225 22.81 -2.42 -0.93
CA ILE A 225 21.60 -2.25 -1.76
C ILE A 225 20.44 -3.10 -1.24
N HIS A 226 20.65 -4.40 -1.02
CA HIS A 226 19.58 -5.34 -0.65
C HIS A 226 19.29 -5.35 0.83
N SER A 227 20.34 -5.49 1.64
CA SER A 227 20.21 -5.57 3.10
C SER A 227 20.09 -4.20 3.77
N LYS A 228 20.11 -3.11 2.98
CA LYS A 228 20.05 -1.71 3.44
C LYS A 228 21.08 -1.38 4.53
N LEU A 229 22.23 -2.04 4.50
CA LEU A 229 23.28 -1.83 5.50
C LEU A 229 24.08 -0.56 5.20
N THR A 230 24.49 0.14 6.26
CA THR A 230 25.41 1.29 6.12
C THR A 230 26.75 0.83 5.55
N LYS A 231 27.44 1.71 4.79
CA LYS A 231 28.79 1.45 4.25
C LYS A 231 29.76 0.87 5.29
N LYS A 232 29.71 1.37 6.53
CA LYS A 232 30.52 0.88 7.66
C LYS A 232 30.22 -0.58 7.97
N LYS A 233 28.95 -0.92 8.23
CA LYS A 233 28.51 -2.29 8.55
C LYS A 233 28.81 -3.27 7.42
N SER A 234 28.56 -2.88 6.16
CA SER A 234 28.88 -3.74 5.01
C SER A 234 30.38 -4.00 4.87
N GLY A 235 31.21 -3.02 5.21
CA GLY A 235 32.66 -3.19 5.21
C GLY A 235 33.16 -4.05 6.36
N GLU A 236 32.58 -3.91 7.55
CA GLU A 236 32.88 -4.78 8.70
C GLU A 236 32.64 -6.26 8.36
N ILE A 237 31.58 -6.57 7.60
CA ILE A 237 31.27 -7.94 7.14
C ILE A 237 32.37 -8.52 6.24
N ILE A 238 33.03 -7.67 5.42
CA ILE A 238 34.13 -8.10 4.54
C ILE A 238 35.51 -7.82 5.12
N GLY A 239 35.60 -7.55 6.43
CA GLY A 239 36.86 -7.35 7.14
C GLY A 239 37.54 -5.99 6.92
N LEU A 240 36.78 -4.97 6.49
CA LEU A 240 37.28 -3.60 6.28
C LEU A 240 36.94 -2.69 7.46
N ASN A 241 37.85 -1.77 7.76
CA ASN A 241 37.58 -0.68 8.70
C ASN A 241 36.72 0.42 8.04
N LYS A 242 36.27 1.40 8.85
CA LYS A 242 35.39 2.50 8.39
C LYS A 242 35.96 3.28 7.20
N GLU A 243 37.25 3.60 7.22
CA GLU A 243 37.89 4.42 6.19
C GLU A 243 38.07 3.63 4.89
N GLN A 244 38.52 2.37 5.00
CA GLN A 244 38.63 1.44 3.89
C GLN A 244 37.28 1.19 3.22
N SER A 245 36.22 1.04 4.02
CA SER A 245 34.85 0.86 3.52
C SER A 245 34.38 2.06 2.70
N ARG A 246 34.67 3.28 3.19
CA ARG A 246 34.33 4.52 2.48
C ARG A 246 35.12 4.62 1.18
N TYR A 247 36.43 4.42 1.23
CA TYR A 247 37.30 4.46 0.06
C TYR A 247 36.87 3.42 -1.00
N LEU A 248 36.55 2.19 -0.58
CA LEU A 248 36.11 1.15 -1.48
C LEU A 248 34.80 1.53 -2.19
N TYR A 249 33.83 2.07 -1.45
CA TYR A 249 32.58 2.55 -2.03
C TYR A 249 32.83 3.65 -3.06
N ASP A 250 33.61 4.68 -2.70
CA ASP A 250 33.88 5.83 -3.58
C ASP A 250 34.66 5.39 -4.83
N LYS A 251 35.59 4.44 -4.70
CA LYS A 251 36.30 3.80 -5.82
C LYS A 251 35.33 3.05 -6.75
N ILE A 252 34.42 2.25 -6.22
CA ILE A 252 33.44 1.48 -7.01
C ILE A 252 32.53 2.44 -7.78
N ILE A 253 31.99 3.47 -7.12
CA ILE A 253 31.12 4.46 -7.77
C ILE A 253 31.86 5.17 -8.90
N LYS A 254 33.07 5.69 -8.62
CA LYS A 254 33.88 6.38 -9.63
C LYS A 254 34.22 5.47 -10.82
N ASN A 255 34.50 4.19 -10.57
CA ASN A 255 34.73 3.21 -11.64
C ASN A 255 33.47 2.98 -12.50
N LYS A 256 32.29 2.87 -11.87
CA LYS A 256 31.01 2.70 -12.57
C LYS A 256 30.65 3.95 -13.40
N GLU A 257 30.84 5.15 -12.86
CA GLU A 257 30.66 6.43 -13.58
C GLU A 257 31.59 6.54 -14.78
N ASN A 258 32.88 6.27 -14.60
CA ASN A 258 33.85 6.29 -15.69
C ASN A 258 33.51 5.26 -16.79
N ALA A 259 33.00 4.09 -16.40
CA ALA A 259 32.58 3.08 -17.35
C ALA A 259 31.34 3.51 -18.14
N LEU A 260 30.34 4.14 -17.49
CA LEU A 260 29.15 4.69 -18.17
C LEU A 260 29.55 5.70 -19.26
N CYS A 261 30.50 6.58 -18.96
CA CYS A 261 31.02 7.55 -19.93
C CYS A 261 31.79 6.86 -21.08
N LYS A 262 32.63 5.87 -20.79
CA LYS A 262 33.45 5.16 -21.79
C LYS A 262 32.65 4.29 -22.75
N THR A 263 31.52 3.75 -22.30
CA THR A 263 30.67 2.88 -23.13
C THR A 263 29.55 3.64 -23.85
N ASN A 264 29.41 4.95 -23.62
CA ASN A 264 28.27 5.73 -24.09
C ASN A 264 26.92 5.15 -23.63
N LEU A 265 26.93 4.32 -22.56
CA LEU A 265 25.75 3.55 -22.16
C LEU A 265 24.67 4.47 -21.61
N TYR A 266 25.05 5.59 -20.97
CA TYR A 266 24.09 6.58 -20.48
C TYR A 266 23.24 7.18 -21.61
N ASP A 267 23.86 7.57 -22.72
CA ASP A 267 23.15 8.16 -23.85
C ASP A 267 22.29 7.14 -24.61
N GLU A 268 22.76 5.89 -24.71
CA GLU A 268 21.98 4.79 -25.28
C GLU A 268 20.76 4.43 -24.42
N ILE A 269 20.92 4.41 -23.09
CA ILE A 269 19.82 4.22 -22.14
C ILE A 269 18.79 5.34 -22.30
N LYS A 270 19.26 6.59 -22.34
CA LYS A 270 18.39 7.75 -22.48
C LYS A 270 17.61 7.70 -23.80
N LYS A 271 18.29 7.40 -24.90
CA LYS A 271 17.69 7.25 -26.22
C LYS A 271 16.65 6.12 -26.25
N TYR A 272 16.95 4.99 -25.62
CA TYR A 272 16.04 3.85 -25.51
C TYR A 272 14.72 4.25 -24.83
N PHE A 273 14.79 4.87 -23.64
CA PHE A 273 13.60 5.26 -22.88
C PHE A 273 12.86 6.50 -23.42
N THR A 274 13.46 7.24 -24.35
CA THR A 274 12.73 8.32 -25.07
C THR A 274 12.02 7.83 -26.32
N THR A 275 12.41 6.68 -26.86
CA THR A 275 11.86 6.16 -28.13
C THR A 275 10.76 5.11 -27.90
N HIS A 276 10.66 4.57 -26.68
CA HIS A 276 9.71 3.52 -26.27
C HIS A 276 9.02 3.96 -24.99
#